data_AF-A0A3B9YVP6-F1
#
_entry.id   AF-A0A3B9YVP6-F1
#
_cell.length_a   1.000
_cell.length_b   1.000
_cell.length_c   1.000
_cell.angle_alpha   90.00
_cell.angle_beta   90.00
_cell.angle_gamma   90.00
#
_symmetry.space_group_name_H-M   'P 1'
#
loop_
_entity.id
_entity.type
_entity.pdbx_description
1 polymer ?
#
loop_
_entity_poly.entity_id
_entity_poly.type
_entity_poly.pdbx_seq_one_letter_code
_entity_poly.pdbx_strand_id
1 'polypeptide(L)' 'MAKVGFIGLGRMGAPMAGHLVKAGHAVSVYNRSADKA' A
#
# COMPACT_ATOMS: atom_id res chain seq x y z
N MET A 1 -12.25 -0.46 10.00
CA MET A 1 -11.78 0.36 8.86
C MET A 1 -10.89 1.48 9.38
N ALA A 2 -9.64 1.58 8.90
CA ALA A 2 -8.68 2.62 9.31
C ALA A 2 -8.08 3.30 8.07
N LYS A 3 -7.59 4.53 8.20
CA LYS A 3 -6.82 5.23 7.15
C LYS A 3 -5.34 4.93 7.34
N VAL A 4 -4.67 4.40 6.32
CA VAL A 4 -3.27 3.96 6.39
C VAL A 4 -2.46 4.61 5.27
N GLY A 5 -1.36 5.28 5.64
CA GLY A 5 -0.33 5.68 4.69
C GLY A 5 0.73 4.59 4.57
N PHE A 6 1.05 4.15 3.36
CA PHE A 6 2.01 3.09 3.10
C PHE A 6 3.10 3.57 2.12
N ILE A 7 4.36 3.58 2.56
CA ILE A 7 5.49 4.05 1.75
C ILE A 7 6.35 2.86 1.34
N GLY A 8 6.47 2.66 0.03
CA GLY A 8 7.33 1.64 -0.59
C GLY A 8 6.57 0.41 -1.07
N LEU A 9 6.51 0.23 -2.38
CA LEU A 9 5.79 -0.88 -3.03
C LEU A 9 6.77 -1.83 -3.74
N GLY A 10 7.74 -2.31 -2.98
CA GLY A 10 8.66 -3.37 -3.41
C GLY A 10 8.01 -4.77 -3.38
N ARG A 11 8.83 -5.82 -3.51
CA ARG A 11 8.37 -7.22 -3.54
C ARG A 11 7.49 -7.62 -2.35
N MET A 12 7.79 -7.08 -1.15
CA MET A 12 6.94 -7.29 0.03
C MET A 12 5.87 -6.22 0.21
N GLY A 13 6.20 -4.95 -0.09
CA GLY A 13 5.30 -3.82 0.18
C GLY A 13 3.99 -3.91 -0.60
N ALA A 14 4.05 -4.29 -1.88
CA ALA A 14 2.85 -4.42 -2.72
C ALA A 14 1.83 -5.46 -2.20
N PRO A 15 2.19 -6.72 -1.90
CA PRO A 15 1.23 -7.67 -1.34
C PRO A 15 0.76 -7.27 0.06
N MET A 16 1.59 -6.62 0.89
CA MET A 16 1.18 -6.10 2.20
C MET A 16 0.10 -5.01 2.08
N ALA A 17 0.30 -4.02 1.21
CA ALA A 17 -0.70 -2.98 0.92
C ALA A 17 -2.00 -3.61 0.38
N GLY A 18 -1.89 -4.61 -0.50
CA GLY A 18 -3.03 -5.38 -0.99
C GLY A 18 -3.80 -6.10 0.11
N HIS A 19 -3.13 -6.66 1.11
CA HIS A 19 -3.80 -7.28 2.27
C HIS A 19 -4.56 -6.26 3.11
N LEU A 20 -3.99 -5.06 3.31
CA LEU A 20 -4.66 -3.98 4.04
C LEU A 20 -5.94 -3.52 3.32
N VAL A 21 -5.89 -3.40 1.99
CA VAL A 21 -7.07 -3.11 1.17
C VAL A 21 -8.11 -4.23 1.29
N LYS A 22 -7.69 -5.51 1.17
CA LYS A 22 -8.58 -6.68 1.32
C LYS A 22 -9.24 -6.76 2.69
N ALA A 23 -8.56 -6.31 3.74
CA ALA A 23 -9.07 -6.23 5.10
C ALA A 23 -10.02 -5.03 5.34
N GLY A 24 -10.29 -4.20 4.32
CA GLY A 24 -11.23 -3.09 4.40
C GLY A 24 -10.64 -1.81 5.03
N HIS A 25 -9.31 -1.62 4.93
CA HIS A 25 -8.68 -0.35 5.28
C HIS A 25 -8.62 0.59 4.07
N ALA A 26 -8.71 1.89 4.32
CA ALA A 26 -8.46 2.91 3.30
C ALA A 26 -6.95 3.17 3.25
N VAL A 27 -6.30 2.73 2.16
CA VAL A 27 -4.83 2.77 2.03
C VAL A 27 -4.45 3.82 0.99
N SER A 28 -3.61 4.77 1.38
CA SER A 28 -2.90 5.69 0.47
C SER A 28 -1.45 5.25 0.36
N VAL A 29 -0.97 5.06 -0.86
CA VAL A 29 0.39 4.58 -1.12
C VAL A 29 1.27 5.69 -1.68
N TYR A 30 2.56 5.62 -1.38
CA TYR A 30 3.59 6.40 -2.04
C TYR A 30 4.80 5.52 -2.34
N ASN A 31 5.35 5.66 -3.54
CA ASN A 31 6.61 5.02 -3.90
C ASN A 31 7.48 6.02 -4.64
N ARG A 32 8.80 5.96 -4.41
CA ARG A 32 9.78 6.84 -5.07
C ARG A 32 9.67 6.77 -6.60
N SER A 33 9.44 5.58 -7.13
CA SER A 33 9.23 5.33 -8.56
C SER A 33 7.73 5.19 -8.80
N ALA A 34 7.14 6.15 -9.52
CA ALA A 34 5.69 6.25 -9.71
C ALA A 34 5.10 5.07 -10.50
N ASP A 35 5.90 4.40 -11.32
CA ASP A 35 5.55 3.16 -12.04
C ASP A 35 5.21 1.98 -11.12
N LYS A 36 5.57 2.07 -9.83
CA LYS A 36 5.29 1.04 -8.83
C LYS A 36 4.27 1.49 -7.79
N ALA A 37 3.64 2.66 -7.98
CA ALA A 37 2.63 3.20 -7.07
C ALA A 37 1.22 2.67 -7.39
#